data_AF-A0A7C2GJ68-F1
#
_entry.id   AF-A0A7C2GJ68-F1
#
_cell.length_a   1.000
_cell.length_b   1.000
_cell.length_c   1.000
_cell.angle_alpha   90.00
_cell.angle_beta   90.00
_cell.angle_gamma   90.00
#
_symmetry.space_group_name_H-M   'P 1'
#
loop_
_entity.id
_entity.type
_entity.pdbx_description
1 polymer ?
#
loop_
_entity_poly.entity_id
_entity_poly.type
_entity_poly.pdbx_seq_one_letter_code
_entity_poly.pdbx_strand_id
1 'polypeptide(L)'
;MRHSFVLANVLARPTRTIASMLGIALGVVLILVTVGLARGILYETGQREKNVGAEIIFQSAGTLGASITATPMAMPVAYTKRLRQIEGVRAVTPIGRYIRSGAGGIGFEMIEGIVDHPTEDYTTYADISGIRIVEGRPMQSDEEVLVDRHYATTKKLAPGARLELLNHTFTIAGIYEPESGARVKMRLSKMQQLLGAEGKCSSILVKCLAPDEQERVAERIEAALPGNQVIFTRDIPSYYDRGIPSLNIFLRVVVGLALTVSALVILLAMYTSITERTREIGILKSLGASRRFIIAAIEKEALVISAMGVAIGYVLSFLTKVGIMRYTSLIVRFEWSWLLVATGVGLLAGALGALYPAVRAARQDPVRALAYE
;
A
#
# COMPACT_ATOMS: atom_id res chain seq x y z
N MET A 1 29.74 6.51 -34.24
CA MET A 1 30.80 7.05 -33.36
C MET A 1 30.34 7.96 -32.20
N ARG A 2 29.10 8.49 -32.18
CA ARG A 2 28.64 9.43 -31.11
C ARG A 2 28.28 8.81 -29.74
N HIS A 3 28.00 7.50 -29.66
CA HIS A 3 27.59 6.84 -28.41
C HIS A 3 28.76 6.41 -27.50
N SER A 4 29.98 6.29 -28.03
CA SER A 4 31.15 5.79 -27.28
C SER A 4 31.70 6.80 -26.27
N PHE A 5 31.64 8.11 -26.55
CA PHE A 5 32.21 9.12 -25.67
C PHE A 5 31.44 9.28 -24.35
N VAL A 6 30.10 9.14 -24.36
CA VAL A 6 29.30 9.30 -23.13
C VAL A 6 29.54 8.15 -22.16
N LEU A 7 29.61 6.92 -22.66
CA LEU A 7 29.91 5.73 -21.85
C LEU A 7 31.33 5.77 -21.27
N ALA A 8 32.33 6.20 -22.05
CA ALA A 8 33.70 6.35 -21.59
C ALA A 8 33.83 7.41 -20.48
N ASN A 9 33.07 8.51 -20.57
CA ASN A 9 33.13 9.61 -19.61
C ASN A 9 32.50 9.27 -18.24
N VAL A 10 31.46 8.43 -18.27
CA VAL A 10 30.76 7.88 -17.11
C VAL A 10 31.65 6.91 -16.31
N LEU A 11 32.50 6.14 -17.02
CA LEU A 11 33.45 5.18 -16.44
C LEU A 11 34.71 5.82 -15.86
N ALA A 12 35.09 7.04 -16.29
CA ALA A 12 36.33 7.70 -15.87
C ALA A 12 36.34 8.14 -14.39
N ARG A 13 35.18 8.31 -13.74
CA ARG A 13 35.06 8.65 -12.31
C ARG A 13 33.89 7.90 -11.64
N PRO A 14 34.09 6.61 -11.29
CA PRO A 14 33.00 5.70 -10.95
C PRO A 14 32.22 6.12 -9.69
N THR A 15 32.90 6.61 -8.66
CA THR A 15 32.27 6.92 -7.36
C THR A 15 31.17 7.98 -7.47
N ARG A 16 31.37 9.03 -8.27
CA ARG A 16 30.40 10.13 -8.37
C ARG A 16 29.23 9.83 -9.30
N THR A 17 29.52 9.14 -10.41
CA THR A 17 28.47 8.63 -11.28
C THR A 17 27.57 7.67 -10.48
N ILE A 18 28.17 6.77 -9.69
CA ILE A 18 27.44 5.87 -8.80
C ILE A 18 26.60 6.64 -7.79
N ALA A 19 27.16 7.67 -7.12
CA ALA A 19 26.40 8.49 -6.18
C ALA A 19 25.18 9.18 -6.83
N SER A 20 25.33 9.68 -8.07
CA SER A 20 24.24 10.33 -8.82
C SER A 20 23.16 9.31 -9.20
N MET A 21 23.57 8.15 -9.71
CA MET A 21 22.66 7.04 -10.02
C MET A 21 21.90 6.58 -8.77
N LEU A 22 22.59 6.46 -7.62
CA LEU A 22 21.99 6.06 -6.36
C LEU A 22 20.98 7.10 -5.84
N GLY A 23 21.25 8.40 -6.01
CA GLY A 23 20.30 9.45 -5.63
C GLY A 23 18.98 9.40 -6.42
N ILE A 24 19.05 9.03 -7.70
CA ILE A 24 17.88 8.82 -8.55
C ILE A 24 17.19 7.51 -8.20
N ALA A 25 17.98 6.44 -8.03
CA ALA A 25 17.48 5.14 -7.64
C ALA A 25 16.70 5.22 -6.31
N LEU A 26 17.21 5.98 -5.33
CA LEU A 26 16.54 6.21 -4.05
C LEU A 26 15.19 6.91 -4.22
N GLY A 27 15.12 7.95 -5.07
CA GLY A 27 13.86 8.63 -5.38
C GLY A 27 12.84 7.70 -6.04
N VAL A 28 13.29 6.87 -6.99
CA VAL A 28 12.45 5.86 -7.64
C VAL A 28 11.96 4.80 -6.65
N VAL A 29 12.84 4.29 -5.79
CA VAL A 29 12.49 3.34 -4.71
C VAL A 29 11.47 3.95 -3.78
N LEU A 30 11.68 5.19 -3.34
CA LEU A 30 10.77 5.90 -2.45
C LEU A 30 9.37 5.99 -3.07
N ILE A 31 9.26 6.37 -4.35
CA ILE A 31 7.96 6.45 -5.04
C ILE A 31 7.32 5.07 -5.15
N LEU A 32 8.02 4.09 -5.73
CA LEU A 32 7.45 2.78 -6.05
C LEU A 32 7.07 2.00 -4.80
N VAL A 33 7.93 1.95 -3.78
CA VAL A 33 7.66 1.22 -2.55
C VAL A 33 6.53 1.89 -1.77
N THR A 34 6.54 3.21 -1.63
CA THR A 34 5.49 3.92 -0.85
C THR A 34 4.13 3.78 -1.52
N VAL A 35 4.03 4.08 -2.82
CA VAL A 35 2.78 3.95 -3.56
C VAL A 35 2.35 2.50 -3.64
N GLY A 36 3.30 1.59 -3.92
CA GLY A 36 3.01 0.18 -4.08
C GLY A 36 2.53 -0.48 -2.80
N LEU A 37 3.01 -0.02 -1.64
CA LEU A 37 2.51 -0.42 -0.34
C LEU A 37 1.11 0.16 -0.10
N ALA A 38 0.92 1.46 -0.34
CA ALA A 38 -0.37 2.13 -0.15
C ALA A 38 -1.49 1.47 -0.98
N ARG A 39 -1.26 1.26 -2.28
CA ARG A 39 -2.23 0.60 -3.17
C ARG A 39 -2.33 -0.90 -2.93
N GLY A 40 -1.23 -1.54 -2.53
CA GLY A 40 -1.21 -2.95 -2.17
C GLY A 40 -2.16 -3.27 -1.03
N ILE A 41 -2.16 -2.44 0.04
CA ILE A 41 -3.06 -2.57 1.18
C ILE A 41 -4.52 -2.37 0.76
N LEU A 42 -4.83 -1.34 -0.03
CA LEU A 42 -6.21 -1.08 -0.49
C LEU A 42 -6.72 -2.22 -1.37
N TYR A 43 -5.89 -2.71 -2.29
CA TYR A 43 -6.23 -3.84 -3.16
C TYR A 43 -6.45 -5.14 -2.37
N GLU A 44 -5.56 -5.45 -1.42
CA GLU A 44 -5.67 -6.61 -0.54
C GLU A 44 -6.96 -6.55 0.27
N THR A 45 -7.25 -5.41 0.87
CA THR A 45 -8.47 -5.19 1.66
C THR A 45 -9.72 -5.37 0.77
N GLY A 46 -9.74 -4.76 -0.41
CA GLY A 46 -10.86 -4.89 -1.34
C GLY A 46 -11.09 -6.32 -1.83
N GLN A 47 -10.02 -7.10 -2.06
CA GLN A 47 -10.16 -8.51 -2.45
C GLN A 47 -10.64 -9.39 -1.29
N ARG A 48 -10.14 -9.17 -0.07
CA ARG A 48 -10.61 -9.88 1.12
C ARG A 48 -12.08 -9.62 1.42
N GLU A 49 -12.55 -8.38 1.26
CA GLU A 49 -13.96 -8.03 1.48
C GLU A 49 -14.86 -8.68 0.42
N LYS A 50 -14.41 -8.80 -0.84
CA LYS A 50 -15.16 -9.56 -1.86
C LYS A 50 -15.35 -11.03 -1.48
N ASN A 51 -14.36 -11.64 -0.82
CA ASN A 51 -14.44 -13.03 -0.39
C ASN A 51 -15.33 -13.25 0.85
N VAL A 52 -15.80 -12.18 1.51
CA VAL A 52 -16.77 -12.28 2.63
C VAL A 52 -18.12 -12.82 2.16
N GLY A 53 -18.43 -12.73 0.87
CA GLY A 53 -19.60 -13.39 0.28
C GLY A 53 -20.96 -12.84 0.73
N ALA A 54 -20.98 -11.73 1.46
CA ALA A 54 -22.17 -10.95 1.78
C ALA A 54 -22.30 -9.79 0.78
N GLU A 55 -23.50 -9.50 0.30
CA GLU A 55 -23.75 -8.39 -0.62
C GLU A 55 -23.83 -7.05 0.12
N ILE A 56 -24.33 -7.06 1.36
CA ILE A 56 -24.61 -5.87 2.14
C ILE A 56 -23.90 -5.93 3.50
N ILE A 57 -23.33 -4.81 3.91
CA ILE A 57 -22.79 -4.55 5.24
C ILE A 57 -23.66 -3.48 5.89
N PHE A 58 -24.31 -3.85 7.00
CA PHE A 58 -25.11 -2.95 7.82
C PHE A 58 -24.31 -2.50 9.04
N GLN A 59 -24.19 -1.20 9.27
CA GLN A 59 -23.41 -0.65 10.39
C GLN A 59 -23.97 0.71 10.86
N SER A 60 -23.46 1.21 11.99
CA SER A 60 -23.91 2.50 12.52
C SER A 60 -23.52 3.63 11.58
N ALA A 61 -24.35 4.66 11.45
CA ALA A 61 -23.97 5.84 10.68
C ALA A 61 -22.69 6.48 11.24
N GLY A 62 -21.83 6.96 10.34
CA GLY A 62 -20.58 7.65 10.69
C GLY A 62 -19.40 6.75 11.03
N THR A 63 -19.52 5.42 10.97
CA THR A 63 -18.39 4.50 11.21
C THR A 63 -17.47 4.32 10.00
N LEU A 64 -17.95 4.55 8.78
CA LEU A 64 -17.12 4.64 7.58
C LEU A 64 -16.41 5.99 7.53
N GLY A 65 -15.09 5.97 7.76
CA GLY A 65 -14.24 7.17 7.87
C GLY A 65 -13.83 7.50 9.30
N ALA A 66 -14.50 6.91 10.30
CA ALA A 66 -14.09 7.00 11.69
C ALA A 66 -12.98 5.98 11.98
N SER A 67 -11.74 6.44 11.83
CA SER A 67 -10.51 5.87 12.38
C SER A 67 -9.96 4.57 11.78
N ILE A 68 -8.71 4.69 11.32
CA ILE A 68 -7.76 3.58 11.08
C ILE A 68 -7.45 2.84 12.40
N THR A 69 -7.77 3.44 13.55
CA THR A 69 -7.33 3.00 14.88
C THR A 69 -8.40 2.24 15.69
N ALA A 70 -9.69 2.30 15.36
CA ALA A 70 -10.73 1.46 15.96
C ALA A 70 -12.07 1.59 15.23
N THR A 71 -12.67 0.47 14.82
CA THR A 71 -14.11 0.41 14.50
C THR A 71 -14.85 0.08 15.79
N PRO A 72 -15.53 1.05 16.44
CA PRO A 72 -16.16 0.78 17.73
C PRO A 72 -17.24 -0.30 17.58
N MET A 73 -17.22 -1.30 18.46
CA MET A 73 -18.33 -2.23 18.63
C MET A 73 -19.48 -1.52 19.34
N ALA A 74 -20.21 -0.71 18.59
CA ALA A 74 -21.29 0.12 19.10
C ALA A 74 -22.69 -0.40 18.74
N MET A 75 -22.79 -1.26 17.71
CA MET A 75 -24.06 -1.70 17.17
C MET A 75 -24.64 -2.89 17.96
N PRO A 76 -25.86 -2.81 18.50
CA PRO A 76 -26.52 -3.95 19.13
C PRO A 76 -26.69 -5.14 18.18
N VAL A 77 -26.31 -6.33 18.62
CA VAL A 77 -26.51 -7.59 17.88
C VAL A 77 -28.01 -7.87 17.65
N ALA A 78 -28.89 -7.29 18.48
CA ALA A 78 -30.34 -7.41 18.37
C ALA A 78 -30.92 -6.97 17.01
N TYR A 79 -30.20 -6.13 16.23
CA TYR A 79 -30.61 -5.78 14.87
C TYR A 79 -30.66 -6.97 13.92
N THR A 80 -29.92 -8.04 14.18
CA THR A 80 -29.95 -9.29 13.38
C THR A 80 -31.37 -9.86 13.24
N LYS A 81 -32.14 -9.90 14.34
CA LYS A 81 -33.56 -10.34 14.34
C LYS A 81 -34.41 -9.56 13.35
N ARG A 82 -34.27 -8.23 13.37
CA ARG A 82 -35.05 -7.32 12.51
C ARG A 82 -34.61 -7.44 11.06
N LEU A 83 -33.31 -7.51 10.80
CA LEU A 83 -32.76 -7.64 9.44
C LEU A 83 -33.20 -8.95 8.78
N ARG A 84 -33.24 -10.05 9.54
CA ARG A 84 -33.67 -11.36 9.03
C ARG A 84 -35.14 -11.42 8.61
N GLN A 85 -35.99 -10.56 9.18
CA GLN A 85 -37.42 -10.46 8.84
C GLN A 85 -37.69 -9.68 7.55
N ILE A 86 -36.68 -9.01 7.00
CA ILE A 86 -36.83 -8.20 5.78
C ILE A 86 -36.87 -9.13 4.57
N GLU A 87 -37.88 -8.94 3.73
CA GLU A 87 -38.04 -9.68 2.49
C GLU A 87 -36.84 -9.49 1.56
N GLY A 88 -36.27 -10.60 1.06
CA GLY A 88 -35.07 -10.61 0.23
C GLY A 88 -33.78 -10.95 1.00
N VAL A 89 -33.81 -10.95 2.33
CA VAL A 89 -32.67 -11.36 3.17
C VAL A 89 -32.66 -12.89 3.34
N ARG A 90 -31.55 -13.52 2.96
CA ARG A 90 -31.33 -14.97 3.09
C ARG A 90 -30.68 -15.33 4.42
N ALA A 91 -29.67 -14.58 4.82
CA ALA A 91 -28.88 -14.85 6.01
C ALA A 91 -28.28 -13.57 6.57
N VAL A 92 -28.08 -13.54 7.89
CA VAL A 92 -27.44 -12.42 8.60
C VAL A 92 -26.44 -12.96 9.61
N THR A 93 -25.29 -12.30 9.74
CA THR A 93 -24.27 -12.65 10.74
C THR A 93 -23.63 -11.38 11.31
N PRO A 94 -23.66 -11.17 12.64
CA PRO A 94 -22.96 -10.07 13.27
C PRO A 94 -21.45 -10.35 13.31
N ILE A 95 -20.64 -9.31 13.13
CA ILE A 95 -19.18 -9.40 13.23
C ILE A 95 -18.61 -8.28 14.10
N GLY A 96 -17.60 -8.61 14.88
CA GLY A 96 -16.77 -7.65 15.61
C GLY A 96 -15.48 -7.40 14.83
N ARG A 97 -15.02 -6.16 14.74
CA ARG A 97 -13.73 -5.83 14.15
C ARG A 97 -12.92 -5.01 15.12
N TYR A 98 -11.70 -5.45 15.37
CA TYR A 98 -10.74 -4.75 16.22
C TYR A 98 -9.43 -4.60 15.48
N ILE A 99 -8.90 -3.38 15.43
CA ILE A 99 -7.62 -3.08 14.79
C ILE A 99 -6.62 -2.77 15.90
N ARG A 100 -5.47 -3.44 15.86
CA ARG A 100 -4.32 -3.14 16.73
C ARG A 100 -3.10 -2.78 15.91
N SER A 101 -2.11 -2.18 16.57
CA SER A 101 -0.77 -2.07 16.01
C SER A 101 -0.16 -3.48 15.90
N GLY A 102 0.47 -3.78 14.77
CA GLY A 102 1.11 -5.07 14.54
C GLY A 102 2.25 -5.34 15.54
N ALA A 103 2.56 -6.62 15.75
CA ALA A 103 3.69 -7.02 16.60
C ALA A 103 4.99 -6.33 16.14
N GLY A 104 5.64 -5.59 17.06
CA GLY A 104 6.83 -4.77 16.75
C GLY A 104 6.54 -3.32 16.35
N GLY A 105 5.29 -2.86 16.43
CA GLY A 105 4.90 -1.47 16.19
C GLY A 105 4.81 -1.07 14.72
N ILE A 106 4.93 -2.03 13.79
CA ILE A 106 4.89 -1.80 12.35
C ILE A 106 3.63 -2.43 11.76
N GLY A 107 2.83 -1.61 11.07
CA GLY A 107 1.59 -2.02 10.42
C GLY A 107 0.40 -2.15 11.37
N PHE A 108 -0.74 -2.53 10.82
CA PHE A 108 -1.98 -2.77 11.56
C PHE A 108 -2.40 -4.22 11.41
N GLU A 109 -2.87 -4.82 12.49
CA GLU A 109 -3.45 -6.15 12.50
C GLU A 109 -4.92 -6.03 12.83
N MET A 110 -5.76 -6.46 11.90
CA MET A 110 -7.19 -6.57 12.12
C MET A 110 -7.51 -7.97 12.65
N ILE A 111 -8.32 -8.00 13.68
CA ILE A 111 -8.89 -9.20 14.29
C ILE A 111 -10.39 -9.12 14.09
N GLU A 112 -11.01 -10.23 13.67
CA GLU A 112 -12.45 -10.31 13.45
C GLU A 112 -13.08 -11.30 14.44
N GLY A 113 -14.06 -10.82 15.20
CA GLY A 113 -14.93 -11.62 16.04
C GLY A 113 -16.05 -12.18 15.16
N ILE A 114 -16.09 -13.50 15.01
CA ILE A 114 -17.08 -14.19 14.19
C ILE A 114 -18.02 -15.05 15.04
N VAL A 115 -19.19 -15.31 14.48
CA VAL A 115 -20.07 -16.37 14.96
C VAL A 115 -19.69 -17.67 14.24
N ASP A 116 -19.34 -18.68 15.02
CA ASP A 116 -18.96 -20.03 14.57
C ASP A 116 -20.05 -21.08 14.80
N HIS A 117 -21.05 -20.79 15.65
CA HIS A 117 -22.21 -21.65 15.87
C HIS A 117 -23.52 -20.94 15.47
N PRO A 118 -24.40 -21.58 14.68
CA PRO A 118 -25.64 -20.96 14.25
C PRO A 118 -26.58 -20.81 15.46
N THR A 119 -27.39 -19.75 15.44
CA THR A 119 -28.47 -19.53 16.40
C THR A 119 -29.79 -19.31 15.67
N GLU A 120 -30.90 -19.19 16.40
CA GLU A 120 -32.18 -18.81 15.81
C GLU A 120 -32.13 -17.45 15.10
N ASP A 121 -31.24 -16.55 15.55
CA ASP A 121 -31.21 -15.16 15.10
C ASP A 121 -30.23 -14.92 13.94
N TYR A 122 -29.16 -15.71 13.83
CA TYR A 122 -28.10 -15.50 12.83
C TYR A 122 -27.38 -16.79 12.43
N THR A 123 -26.84 -16.80 11.21
CA THR A 123 -26.06 -17.92 10.64
C THR A 123 -24.59 -17.84 11.03
N THR A 124 -23.83 -18.90 10.75
CA THR A 124 -22.38 -18.86 10.95
C THR A 124 -21.72 -17.96 9.90
N TYR A 125 -20.56 -17.40 10.24
CA TYR A 125 -19.75 -16.65 9.29
C TYR A 125 -19.30 -17.52 8.10
N ALA A 126 -19.06 -18.82 8.34
CA ALA A 126 -18.66 -19.77 7.31
C ALA A 126 -19.75 -19.97 6.24
N ASP A 127 -21.03 -19.96 6.61
CA ASP A 127 -22.14 -20.10 5.66
C ASP A 127 -22.27 -18.90 4.71
N ILE A 128 -21.92 -17.71 5.18
CA ILE A 128 -21.96 -16.48 4.38
C ILE A 128 -20.72 -16.37 3.49
N SER A 129 -19.53 -16.56 4.07
CA SER A 129 -18.24 -16.34 3.40
C SER A 129 -17.70 -17.53 2.62
N GLY A 130 -18.19 -18.74 2.89
CA GLY A 130 -17.68 -19.96 2.26
C GLY A 130 -16.26 -20.33 2.70
N ILE A 131 -15.76 -19.78 3.82
CA ILE A 131 -14.47 -20.19 4.37
C ILE A 131 -14.49 -21.66 4.77
N ARG A 132 -13.39 -22.35 4.51
CA ARG A 132 -13.15 -23.75 4.84
C ARG A 132 -11.82 -23.88 5.56
N ILE A 133 -11.77 -24.77 6.53
CA ILE A 133 -10.55 -25.05 7.28
C ILE A 133 -9.76 -26.07 6.50
N VAL A 134 -8.55 -25.68 6.09
CA VAL A 134 -7.67 -26.49 5.26
C VAL A 134 -6.68 -27.31 6.09
N GLU A 135 -6.31 -26.81 7.26
CA GLU A 135 -5.42 -27.48 8.22
C GLU A 135 -5.93 -27.27 9.64
N GLY A 136 -5.80 -28.29 10.49
CA GLY A 136 -6.32 -28.26 11.85
C GLY A 136 -7.83 -28.52 11.91
N ARG A 137 -8.55 -27.77 12.75
CA ARG A 137 -9.98 -27.98 13.02
C ARG A 137 -10.74 -26.68 13.30
N PRO A 138 -12.09 -26.68 13.24
CA PRO A 138 -12.91 -25.58 13.73
C PRO A 138 -12.63 -25.23 15.19
N MET A 139 -12.89 -23.98 15.55
CA MET A 139 -12.83 -23.51 16.95
C MET A 139 -13.86 -24.28 17.77
N GLN A 140 -13.43 -24.82 18.90
CA GLN A 140 -14.25 -25.56 19.86
C GLN A 140 -14.38 -24.80 21.20
N SER A 141 -13.42 -23.95 21.52
CA SER A 141 -13.38 -23.17 22.76
C SER A 141 -13.19 -21.67 22.47
N ASP A 142 -13.54 -20.84 23.46
CA ASP A 142 -13.32 -19.39 23.44
C ASP A 142 -11.84 -19.02 23.53
N GLU A 143 -10.96 -19.96 23.88
CA GLU A 143 -9.50 -19.78 23.90
C GLU A 143 -8.82 -20.16 22.58
N GLU A 144 -9.60 -20.42 21.54
CA GLU A 144 -9.10 -20.81 20.23
C GLU A 144 -9.33 -19.74 19.17
N VAL A 145 -8.42 -19.69 18.19
CA VAL A 145 -8.48 -18.77 17.05
C VAL A 145 -8.23 -19.48 15.72
N LEU A 146 -8.76 -18.92 14.65
CA LEU A 146 -8.42 -19.30 13.28
C LEU A 146 -7.53 -18.22 12.66
N VAL A 147 -6.61 -18.66 11.81
CA VAL A 147 -5.72 -17.76 11.06
C VAL A 147 -5.81 -18.10 9.58
N ASP A 148 -5.59 -17.12 8.70
CA ASP A 148 -5.49 -17.43 7.27
C ASP A 148 -4.14 -18.05 6.89
N ARG A 149 -4.08 -18.69 5.72
CA ARG A 149 -2.88 -19.36 5.24
C ARG A 149 -1.68 -18.42 5.09
N HIS A 150 -1.92 -17.19 4.64
CA HIS A 150 -0.85 -16.22 4.44
C HIS A 150 -0.19 -15.83 5.77
N TYR A 151 -0.99 -15.49 6.78
CA TYR A 151 -0.52 -15.15 8.12
C TYR A 151 0.23 -16.31 8.77
N ALA A 152 -0.32 -17.52 8.67
CA ALA A 152 0.33 -18.73 9.18
C ALA A 152 1.71 -18.94 8.53
N THR A 153 1.81 -18.79 7.20
CA THR A 153 3.06 -18.98 6.45
C THR A 153 4.10 -17.91 6.79
N THR A 154 3.71 -16.64 6.82
CA THR A 154 4.62 -15.51 7.12
C THR A 154 5.17 -15.58 8.55
N LYS A 155 4.34 -15.97 9.52
CA LYS A 155 4.74 -16.09 10.93
C LYS A 155 5.26 -17.48 11.30
N LYS A 156 5.28 -18.43 10.34
CA LYS A 156 5.64 -19.84 10.55
C LYS A 156 4.84 -20.50 11.69
N LEU A 157 3.55 -20.23 11.72
CA LEU A 157 2.61 -20.75 12.71
C LEU A 157 1.90 -22.00 12.16
N ALA A 158 1.60 -22.94 13.05
CA ALA A 158 0.85 -24.16 12.74
C ALA A 158 -0.30 -24.33 13.75
N PRO A 159 -1.33 -25.14 13.44
CA PRO A 159 -2.35 -25.51 14.41
C PRO A 159 -1.73 -26.06 15.70
N GLY A 160 -2.24 -25.63 16.86
CA GLY A 160 -1.71 -25.91 18.19
C GLY A 160 -0.69 -24.90 18.72
N ALA A 161 -0.17 -23.99 17.88
CA ALA A 161 0.71 -22.92 18.34
C ALA A 161 -0.06 -21.90 19.20
N ARG A 162 0.65 -21.24 20.12
CA ARG A 162 0.11 -20.17 20.97
C ARG A 162 0.30 -18.82 20.29
N LEU A 163 -0.73 -17.98 20.34
CA LEU A 163 -0.75 -16.64 19.78
C LEU A 163 -1.30 -15.65 20.81
N GLU A 164 -0.57 -14.57 21.07
CA GLU A 164 -0.98 -13.55 22.02
C GLU A 164 -1.78 -12.43 21.32
N LEU A 165 -3.04 -12.28 21.73
CA LEU A 165 -4.00 -11.31 21.20
C LEU A 165 -4.75 -10.66 22.36
N LEU A 166 -4.94 -9.34 22.32
CA LEU A 166 -5.72 -8.63 23.36
C LEU A 166 -5.24 -8.91 24.80
N ASN A 167 -3.92 -9.02 25.02
CA ASN A 167 -3.30 -9.43 26.30
C ASN A 167 -3.79 -10.79 26.83
N HIS A 168 -4.23 -11.66 25.93
CA HIS A 168 -4.69 -13.02 26.21
C HIS A 168 -3.96 -14.00 25.29
N THR A 169 -3.61 -15.17 25.82
CA THR A 169 -3.03 -16.24 25.01
C THR A 169 -4.14 -17.08 24.39
N PHE A 170 -4.08 -17.29 23.08
CA PHE A 170 -4.98 -18.16 22.34
C PHE A 170 -4.22 -19.31 21.70
N THR A 171 -4.92 -20.40 21.44
CA THR A 171 -4.39 -21.53 20.67
C THR A 171 -4.93 -21.48 19.25
N ILE A 172 -4.06 -21.65 18.26
CA ILE A 172 -4.49 -21.70 16.85
C ILE A 172 -5.18 -23.05 16.61
N ALA A 173 -6.51 -23.05 16.41
CA ALA A 173 -7.27 -24.28 16.15
C ALA A 173 -7.09 -24.77 14.71
N GLY A 174 -7.00 -23.85 13.75
CA GLY A 174 -6.93 -24.20 12.34
C GLY A 174 -6.60 -23.02 11.44
N ILE A 175 -6.28 -23.37 10.20
CA ILE A 175 -5.95 -22.44 9.12
C ILE A 175 -7.10 -22.47 8.12
N TYR A 176 -7.61 -21.31 7.71
CA TYR A 176 -8.77 -21.19 6.82
C TYR A 176 -8.44 -20.61 5.44
N GLU A 177 -9.25 -20.98 4.44
CA GLU A 177 -9.26 -20.45 3.08
C GLU A 177 -10.68 -20.40 2.48
N PRO A 178 -10.98 -19.47 1.56
CA PRO A 178 -10.11 -18.41 1.05
C PRO A 178 -9.88 -17.29 2.07
N GLU A 179 -8.90 -16.42 1.80
CA GLU A 179 -8.68 -15.21 2.60
C GLU A 179 -9.92 -14.31 2.54
N SER A 180 -10.59 -14.10 3.68
CA SER A 180 -11.85 -13.36 3.78
C SER A 180 -11.86 -12.53 5.05
N GLY A 181 -12.25 -11.26 4.96
CA GLY A 181 -12.27 -10.35 6.11
C GLY A 181 -10.89 -10.25 6.79
N ALA A 182 -10.85 -10.33 8.13
CA ALA A 182 -9.59 -10.19 8.87
C ALA A 182 -8.76 -11.48 8.93
N ARG A 183 -7.42 -11.33 8.98
CA ARG A 183 -6.42 -12.42 8.98
C ARG A 183 -6.56 -13.37 10.16
N VAL A 184 -6.96 -12.85 11.32
CA VAL A 184 -7.18 -13.61 12.55
C VAL A 184 -8.65 -13.54 12.90
N LYS A 185 -9.25 -14.70 13.18
CA LYS A 185 -10.64 -14.83 13.60
C LYS A 185 -10.73 -15.46 14.98
N MET A 186 -11.57 -14.90 15.83
CA MET A 186 -11.89 -15.43 17.15
C MET A 186 -13.41 -15.43 17.35
N ARG A 187 -13.89 -16.07 18.40
CA ARG A 187 -15.32 -16.01 18.75
C ARG A 187 -15.75 -14.59 19.10
N LEU A 188 -16.88 -14.17 18.54
CA LEU A 188 -17.47 -12.86 18.81
C LEU A 188 -17.78 -12.68 20.30
N SER A 189 -18.30 -13.69 20.98
CA SER A 189 -18.58 -13.67 22.43
C SER A 189 -17.33 -13.33 23.25
N LYS A 190 -16.21 -14.03 23.00
CA LYS A 190 -14.95 -13.78 23.68
C LYS A 190 -14.40 -12.39 23.37
N MET A 191 -14.48 -11.95 22.11
CA MET A 191 -14.08 -10.60 21.73
C MET A 191 -14.89 -9.52 22.47
N GLN A 192 -16.21 -9.69 22.55
CA GLN A 192 -17.10 -8.79 23.28
C GLN A 192 -16.75 -8.72 24.76
N GLN A 193 -16.46 -9.87 25.39
CA GLN A 193 -16.04 -9.92 26.79
C GLN A 193 -14.72 -9.18 27.02
N LEU A 194 -13.71 -9.43 26.16
CA LEU A 194 -12.39 -8.80 26.28
C LEU A 194 -12.41 -7.29 26.06
N LEU A 195 -13.37 -6.80 25.26
CA LEU A 195 -13.50 -5.38 24.92
C LEU A 195 -14.62 -4.67 25.69
N GLY A 196 -15.29 -5.35 26.64
CA GLY A 196 -16.38 -4.77 27.43
C GLY A 196 -17.60 -4.34 26.59
N ALA A 197 -17.86 -5.03 25.48
CA ALA A 197 -18.86 -4.68 24.48
C ALA A 197 -19.91 -5.79 24.30
N GLU A 198 -20.34 -6.39 25.41
CA GLU A 198 -21.34 -7.47 25.42
C GLU A 198 -22.62 -7.07 24.66
N GLY A 199 -23.10 -7.98 23.81
CA GLY A 199 -24.28 -7.76 22.98
C GLY A 199 -24.10 -6.73 21.87
N LYS A 200 -22.88 -6.24 21.61
CA LYS A 200 -22.56 -5.28 20.53
C LYS A 200 -21.61 -5.87 19.49
N CYS A 201 -21.71 -5.38 18.27
CA CYS A 201 -20.89 -5.75 17.12
C CYS A 201 -20.45 -4.49 16.38
N SER A 202 -19.51 -4.64 15.46
CA SER A 202 -19.04 -3.53 14.62
C SER A 202 -19.95 -3.35 13.41
N SER A 203 -20.37 -4.46 12.80
CA SER A 203 -21.29 -4.48 11.67
C SER A 203 -22.03 -5.82 11.58
N ILE A 204 -23.09 -5.86 10.78
CA ILE A 204 -23.86 -7.05 10.48
C ILE A 204 -23.74 -7.31 8.97
N LEU A 205 -23.26 -8.49 8.63
CA LEU A 205 -23.21 -8.97 7.26
C LEU A 205 -24.60 -9.48 6.87
N VAL A 206 -25.07 -9.06 5.71
CA VAL A 206 -26.39 -9.42 5.19
C VAL A 206 -26.21 -10.06 3.81
N LYS A 207 -26.68 -11.29 3.69
CA LYS A 207 -26.70 -12.05 2.45
C LYS A 207 -28.08 -12.01 1.82
N CYS A 208 -28.15 -11.60 0.56
CA CYS A 208 -29.41 -11.51 -0.18
C CYS A 208 -29.80 -12.90 -0.76
N LEU A 209 -31.09 -13.09 -1.02
CA LEU A 209 -31.60 -14.28 -1.73
C LEU A 209 -31.10 -14.31 -3.18
N ALA A 210 -31.21 -13.17 -3.86
CA ALA A 210 -30.67 -12.92 -5.19
C ALA A 210 -29.68 -11.73 -5.14
N PRO A 211 -28.45 -11.88 -5.65
CA PRO A 211 -27.47 -10.79 -5.66
C PRO A 211 -27.92 -9.54 -6.45
N ASP A 212 -28.79 -9.70 -7.44
CA ASP A 212 -29.32 -8.61 -8.28
C ASP A 212 -30.43 -7.80 -7.59
N GLU A 213 -30.92 -8.26 -6.43
CA GLU A 213 -31.93 -7.55 -5.64
C GLU A 213 -31.33 -6.76 -4.47
N GLN A 214 -30.00 -6.76 -4.32
CA GLN A 214 -29.33 -6.13 -3.18
C GLN A 214 -29.70 -4.65 -3.03
N GLU A 215 -29.93 -3.91 -4.12
CA GLU A 215 -30.35 -2.50 -4.09
C GLU A 215 -31.74 -2.34 -3.45
N ARG A 216 -32.71 -3.18 -3.86
CA ARG A 216 -34.06 -3.15 -3.29
C ARG A 216 -34.06 -3.58 -1.83
N VAL A 217 -33.24 -4.58 -1.49
CA VAL A 217 -33.07 -5.03 -0.11
C VAL A 217 -32.44 -3.93 0.74
N ALA A 218 -31.45 -3.20 0.21
CA ALA A 218 -30.85 -2.06 0.89
C ALA A 218 -31.86 -0.96 1.17
N GLU A 219 -32.69 -0.57 0.19
CA GLU A 219 -33.76 0.42 0.38
C GLU A 219 -34.76 -0.01 1.47
N ARG A 220 -35.14 -1.30 1.49
CA ARG A 220 -36.01 -1.86 2.55
C ARG A 220 -35.35 -1.82 3.92
N ILE A 221 -34.04 -2.11 4.00
CA ILE A 221 -33.27 -2.02 5.25
C ILE A 221 -33.21 -0.58 5.75
N GLU A 222 -32.92 0.38 4.88
CA GLU A 222 -32.87 1.80 5.23
C GLU A 222 -34.22 2.32 5.73
N ALA A 223 -35.31 1.93 5.07
CA ALA A 223 -36.66 2.28 5.50
C ALA A 223 -37.05 1.66 6.85
N ALA A 224 -36.66 0.41 7.10
CA ALA A 224 -36.99 -0.32 8.34
C ALA A 224 -36.12 0.12 9.54
N LEU A 225 -34.88 0.55 9.28
CA LEU A 225 -33.86 0.85 10.29
C LEU A 225 -33.19 2.21 10.04
N PRO A 226 -33.94 3.32 10.09
CA PRO A 226 -33.40 4.65 9.84
C PRO A 226 -32.31 5.02 10.86
N GLY A 227 -31.33 5.81 10.44
CA GLY A 227 -30.19 6.23 11.26
C GLY A 227 -28.99 5.28 11.24
N ASN A 228 -29.08 4.17 10.50
CA ASN A 228 -27.97 3.27 10.22
C ASN A 228 -27.51 3.42 8.77
N GLN A 229 -26.33 2.90 8.47
CA GLN A 229 -25.74 2.94 7.14
C GLN A 229 -25.74 1.55 6.51
N VAL A 230 -26.16 1.49 5.26
CA VAL A 230 -26.10 0.30 4.41
C VAL A 230 -25.02 0.50 3.37
N ILE A 231 -24.08 -0.44 3.26
CA ILE A 231 -23.00 -0.37 2.27
C ILE A 231 -22.95 -1.67 1.49
N PHE A 232 -22.85 -1.54 0.17
CA PHE A 232 -22.62 -2.69 -0.68
C PHE A 232 -21.17 -3.13 -0.62
N THR A 233 -20.93 -4.41 -0.37
CA THR A 233 -19.59 -4.99 -0.32
C THR A 233 -18.82 -4.77 -1.62
N ARG A 234 -19.53 -4.77 -2.77
CA ARG A 234 -18.93 -4.49 -4.10
C ARG A 234 -18.37 -3.08 -4.25
N ASP A 235 -18.91 -2.12 -3.50
CA ASP A 235 -18.52 -0.71 -3.58
C ASP A 235 -17.38 -0.36 -2.63
N ILE A 236 -17.08 -1.22 -1.65
CA ILE A 236 -16.00 -1.05 -0.66
C ILE A 236 -14.66 -0.67 -1.30
N PRO A 237 -14.17 -1.32 -2.38
CA PRO A 237 -12.95 -0.90 -3.05
C PRO A 237 -13.01 0.55 -3.54
N SER A 238 -14.14 0.98 -4.09
CA SER A 238 -14.33 2.36 -4.57
C SER A 238 -14.40 3.37 -3.42
N TYR A 239 -14.90 2.96 -2.26
CA TYR A 239 -14.88 3.76 -1.04
C TYR A 239 -13.48 3.92 -0.50
N TYR A 240 -12.62 2.90 -0.58
CA TYR A 240 -11.22 3.02 -0.21
C TYR A 240 -10.42 3.92 -1.16
N ASP A 241 -10.68 3.82 -2.47
CA ASP A 241 -10.06 4.68 -3.48
C ASP A 241 -10.45 6.15 -3.34
N ARG A 242 -11.72 6.43 -3.01
CA ARG A 242 -12.24 7.80 -2.84
C ARG A 242 -12.11 8.34 -1.40
N GLY A 243 -12.12 7.45 -0.42
CA GLY A 243 -12.30 7.76 1.01
C GLY A 243 -11.03 8.17 1.75
N ILE A 244 -9.86 8.11 1.11
CA ILE A 244 -8.61 8.65 1.68
C ILE A 244 -8.05 9.78 0.80
N PRO A 245 -8.73 10.95 0.69
CA PRO A 245 -8.19 12.11 -0.03
C PRO A 245 -6.80 12.52 0.45
N SER A 246 -6.55 12.36 1.76
CA SER A 246 -5.26 12.61 2.39
C SER A 246 -4.14 11.70 1.85
N LEU A 247 -4.46 10.47 1.43
CA LEU A 247 -3.48 9.55 0.84
C LEU A 247 -3.03 10.06 -0.53
N ASN A 248 -3.96 10.52 -1.38
CA ASN A 248 -3.58 11.08 -2.68
C ASN A 248 -2.72 12.33 -2.54
N ILE A 249 -3.02 13.21 -1.57
CA ILE A 249 -2.18 14.37 -1.25
C ILE A 249 -0.81 13.91 -0.74
N PHE A 250 -0.77 12.98 0.20
CA PHE A 250 0.47 12.41 0.73
C PHE A 250 1.36 11.80 -0.37
N LEU A 251 0.80 10.99 -1.27
CA LEU A 251 1.54 10.40 -2.38
C LEU A 251 2.10 11.47 -3.33
N ARG A 252 1.34 12.55 -3.61
CA ARG A 252 1.85 13.68 -4.41
C ARG A 252 3.01 14.40 -3.73
N VAL A 253 2.93 14.60 -2.41
CA VAL A 253 4.02 15.20 -1.62
C VAL A 253 5.27 14.31 -1.66
N VAL A 254 5.11 12.98 -1.50
CA VAL A 254 6.23 12.02 -1.59
C VAL A 254 6.89 12.06 -2.97
N VAL A 255 6.10 12.12 -4.04
CA VAL A 255 6.63 12.27 -5.42
C VAL A 255 7.39 13.58 -5.59
N GLY A 256 6.85 14.69 -5.08
CA GLY A 256 7.53 16.00 -5.12
C GLY A 256 8.84 16.01 -4.34
N LEU A 257 8.86 15.37 -3.17
CA LEU A 257 10.07 15.23 -2.35
C LEU A 257 11.12 14.37 -3.06
N ALA A 258 10.71 13.23 -3.62
CA ALA A 258 11.60 12.36 -4.40
C ALA A 258 12.22 13.11 -5.59
N LEU A 259 11.40 13.84 -6.36
CA LEU A 259 11.88 14.67 -7.47
C LEU A 259 12.91 15.70 -6.99
N THR A 260 12.59 16.43 -5.91
CA THR A 260 13.44 17.50 -5.40
C THR A 260 14.78 16.97 -4.89
N VAL A 261 14.76 15.91 -4.08
CA VAL A 261 15.98 15.30 -3.54
C VAL A 261 16.85 14.74 -4.66
N SER A 262 16.27 14.00 -5.60
CA SER A 262 17.03 13.46 -6.74
C SER A 262 17.61 14.58 -7.62
N ALA A 263 16.85 15.66 -7.88
CA ALA A 263 17.34 16.79 -8.66
C ALA A 263 18.50 17.52 -7.96
N LEU A 264 18.44 17.71 -6.64
CA LEU A 264 19.52 18.33 -5.86
C LEU A 264 20.79 17.49 -5.84
N VAL A 265 20.67 16.16 -5.72
CA VAL A 265 21.82 15.25 -5.78
C VAL A 265 22.51 15.35 -7.13
N ILE A 266 21.74 15.35 -8.23
CA ILE A 266 22.29 15.49 -9.58
C ILE A 266 22.89 16.87 -9.78
N LEU A 267 22.23 17.93 -9.30
CA LEU A 267 22.74 19.30 -9.38
C LEU A 267 24.11 19.41 -8.74
N LEU A 268 24.25 18.93 -7.51
CA LEU A 268 25.53 18.97 -6.79
C LEU A 268 26.59 18.14 -7.52
N ALA A 269 26.23 16.95 -8.00
CA ALA A 269 27.15 16.11 -8.75
C ALA A 269 27.60 16.79 -10.06
N MET A 270 26.68 17.26 -10.89
CA MET A 270 26.99 17.90 -12.18
C MET A 270 27.78 19.18 -11.99
N TYR A 271 27.43 19.99 -10.99
CA TYR A 271 28.19 21.18 -10.61
C TYR A 271 29.65 20.86 -10.35
N THR A 272 29.91 19.83 -9.56
CA THR A 272 31.28 19.40 -9.25
C THR A 272 32.00 18.86 -10.49
N SER A 273 31.36 18.04 -11.36
CA SER A 273 32.04 17.59 -12.62
C SER A 273 32.45 18.74 -13.50
N ILE A 274 31.55 19.70 -13.66
CA ILE A 274 31.78 20.80 -14.57
C ILE A 274 32.96 21.62 -14.07
N THR A 275 33.03 21.84 -12.76
CA THR A 275 34.14 22.55 -12.13
C THR A 275 35.46 21.78 -12.30
N GLU A 276 35.46 20.47 -12.11
CA GLU A 276 36.64 19.60 -12.30
C GLU A 276 37.12 19.52 -13.76
N ARG A 277 36.20 19.64 -14.73
CA ARG A 277 36.50 19.56 -16.17
C ARG A 277 36.41 20.92 -16.87
N THR A 278 36.57 22.02 -16.12
CA THR A 278 36.46 23.39 -16.66
C THR A 278 37.40 23.60 -17.86
N ARG A 279 38.61 23.04 -17.81
CA ARG A 279 39.62 23.14 -18.89
C ARG A 279 39.17 22.46 -20.19
N GLU A 280 38.57 21.27 -20.11
CA GLU A 280 38.04 20.55 -21.28
C GLU A 280 36.93 21.36 -21.97
N ILE A 281 36.04 21.96 -21.18
CA ILE A 281 34.96 22.83 -21.66
C ILE A 281 35.54 24.10 -22.30
N GLY A 282 36.60 24.67 -21.70
CA GLY A 282 37.33 25.81 -22.25
C GLY A 282 37.93 25.52 -23.63
N ILE A 283 38.56 24.35 -23.80
CA ILE A 283 39.13 23.91 -25.08
C ILE A 283 38.04 23.78 -26.15
N LEU A 284 36.92 23.12 -25.83
CA LEU A 284 35.78 22.99 -26.74
C LEU A 284 35.24 24.36 -27.19
N LYS A 285 35.15 25.32 -26.26
CA LYS A 285 34.71 26.69 -26.59
C LYS A 285 35.70 27.43 -27.48
N SER A 286 37.00 27.29 -27.24
CA SER A 286 38.04 27.90 -28.08
C SER A 286 38.05 27.32 -29.50
N LEU A 287 37.62 26.06 -29.68
CA LEU A 287 37.40 25.43 -30.98
C LEU A 287 36.07 25.83 -31.65
N GLY A 288 35.29 26.73 -31.05
CA GLY A 288 34.05 27.24 -31.62
C GLY A 288 32.77 26.50 -31.22
N ALA A 289 32.79 25.65 -30.18
CA ALA A 289 31.58 24.98 -29.71
C ALA A 289 30.53 26.00 -29.22
N SER A 290 29.31 25.91 -29.79
CA SER A 290 28.21 26.79 -29.39
C SER A 290 27.73 26.51 -27.96
N ARG A 291 27.16 27.53 -27.29
CA ARG A 291 26.58 27.38 -25.95
C ARG A 291 25.52 26.26 -25.89
N ARG A 292 24.69 26.16 -26.94
CA ARG A 292 23.65 25.13 -27.07
C ARG A 292 24.25 23.73 -27.18
N PHE A 293 25.38 23.58 -27.86
CA PHE A 293 26.07 22.30 -27.97
C PHE A 293 26.57 21.80 -26.61
N ILE A 294 27.18 22.68 -25.80
CA ILE A 294 27.67 22.34 -24.46
C ILE A 294 26.52 21.98 -23.53
N ILE A 295 25.45 22.78 -23.52
CA ILE A 295 24.26 22.48 -22.70
C ILE A 295 23.67 21.12 -23.10
N ALA A 296 23.48 20.87 -24.41
CA ALA A 296 22.92 19.62 -24.89
C ALA A 296 23.81 18.40 -24.62
N ALA A 297 25.14 18.58 -24.57
CA ALA A 297 26.07 17.50 -24.22
C ALA A 297 25.93 17.11 -22.74
N ILE A 298 25.92 18.11 -21.85
CA ILE A 298 25.78 17.91 -20.40
C ILE A 298 24.40 17.34 -20.06
N GLU A 299 23.34 17.87 -20.65
CA GLU A 299 21.97 17.35 -20.49
C GLU A 299 21.86 15.88 -20.92
N LYS A 300 22.49 15.51 -22.05
CA LYS A 300 22.53 14.11 -22.48
C LYS A 300 23.28 13.21 -21.51
N GLU A 301 24.39 13.67 -20.95
CA GLU A 301 25.12 12.93 -19.91
C GLU A 301 24.23 12.72 -18.68
N ALA A 302 23.56 13.76 -18.21
CA ALA A 302 22.63 13.68 -17.09
C ALA A 302 21.45 12.75 -17.37
N LEU A 303 20.87 12.78 -18.57
CA LEU A 303 19.78 11.88 -18.96
C LEU A 303 20.21 10.41 -19.00
N VAL A 304 21.42 10.11 -19.47
CA VAL A 304 21.97 8.74 -19.46
C VAL A 304 22.18 8.25 -18.03
N ILE A 305 22.77 9.09 -17.17
CA ILE A 305 22.93 8.80 -15.74
C ILE A 305 21.56 8.58 -15.08
N SER A 306 20.56 9.37 -15.47
CA SER A 306 19.20 9.26 -14.96
C SER A 306 18.49 7.99 -15.39
N ALA A 307 18.62 7.60 -16.66
CA ALA A 307 18.09 6.33 -17.15
C ALA A 307 18.72 5.14 -16.42
N MET A 308 20.03 5.17 -16.19
CA MET A 308 20.73 4.14 -15.42
C MET A 308 20.28 4.13 -13.94
N GLY A 309 20.14 5.30 -13.32
CA GLY A 309 19.61 5.45 -11.96
C GLY A 309 18.19 4.91 -11.83
N VAL A 310 17.31 5.16 -12.80
CA VAL A 310 15.95 4.60 -12.85
C VAL A 310 15.97 3.08 -12.94
N ALA A 311 16.80 2.52 -13.84
CA ALA A 311 16.94 1.08 -13.97
C ALA A 311 17.42 0.42 -12.67
N ILE A 312 18.43 1.00 -12.01
CA ILE A 312 18.89 0.54 -10.69
C ILE A 312 17.77 0.69 -9.65
N GLY A 313 17.05 1.80 -9.67
CA GLY A 313 15.91 2.05 -8.78
C GLY A 313 14.82 1.00 -8.92
N TYR A 314 14.51 0.53 -10.12
CA TYR A 314 13.57 -0.56 -10.35
C TYR A 314 14.04 -1.89 -9.75
N VAL A 315 15.30 -2.25 -9.97
CA VAL A 315 15.89 -3.46 -9.39
C VAL A 315 15.83 -3.40 -7.86
N LEU A 316 16.26 -2.28 -7.27
CA LEU A 316 16.19 -2.07 -5.83
C LEU A 316 14.74 -2.12 -5.31
N SER A 317 13.80 -1.50 -6.02
CA SER A 317 12.37 -1.51 -5.63
C SER A 317 11.80 -2.93 -5.61
N PHE A 318 12.17 -3.75 -6.60
CA PHE A 318 11.73 -5.14 -6.66
C PHE A 318 12.35 -5.98 -5.53
N LEU A 319 13.65 -5.78 -5.25
CA LEU A 319 14.33 -6.41 -4.11
C LEU A 319 13.68 -6.01 -2.78
N THR A 320 13.39 -4.73 -2.59
CA THR A 320 12.68 -4.23 -1.40
C THR A 320 11.28 -4.82 -1.29
N LYS A 321 10.53 -4.91 -2.39
CA LYS A 321 9.21 -5.57 -2.43
C LYS A 321 9.30 -7.03 -1.95
N VAL A 322 10.23 -7.80 -2.49
CA VAL A 322 10.42 -9.21 -2.09
C VAL A 322 10.80 -9.31 -0.61
N GLY A 323 11.68 -8.42 -0.13
CA GLY A 323 12.04 -8.33 1.28
C GLY A 323 10.83 -8.06 2.17
N ILE A 324 10.04 -7.01 1.86
CA ILE A 324 8.85 -6.64 2.63
C ILE A 324 7.85 -7.80 2.65
N MET A 325 7.52 -8.41 1.51
CA MET A 325 6.52 -9.48 1.44
C MET A 325 7.00 -10.79 2.09
N ARG A 326 8.30 -10.99 2.26
CA ARG A 326 8.85 -12.18 2.92
C ARG A 326 8.87 -12.06 4.44
N TYR A 327 9.17 -10.88 4.96
CA TYR A 327 9.31 -10.65 6.40
C TYR A 327 8.08 -10.03 7.05
N THR A 328 7.22 -9.40 6.25
CA THR A 328 5.97 -8.78 6.70
C THR A 328 4.81 -9.38 5.93
N SER A 329 3.64 -9.28 6.53
CA SER A 329 2.38 -9.75 5.97
C SER A 329 1.77 -8.75 4.97
N LEU A 330 2.44 -7.61 4.74
CA LEU A 330 2.02 -6.53 3.85
C LEU A 330 2.21 -6.90 2.38
N ILE A 331 1.20 -6.59 1.57
CA ILE A 331 1.27 -6.76 0.12
C ILE A 331 1.76 -5.46 -0.54
N VAL A 332 2.76 -5.59 -1.42
CA VAL A 332 3.26 -4.48 -2.24
C VAL A 332 2.94 -4.75 -3.70
N ARG A 333 2.13 -3.89 -4.31
CA ARG A 333 1.72 -4.01 -5.72
C ARG A 333 2.23 -2.84 -6.54
N PHE A 334 3.06 -3.13 -7.54
CA PHE A 334 3.49 -2.13 -8.51
C PHE A 334 2.53 -2.11 -9.70
N GLU A 335 1.95 -0.94 -9.94
CA GLU A 335 1.11 -0.69 -11.10
C GLU A 335 1.92 -0.09 -12.25
N TRP A 336 1.51 -0.40 -13.48
CA TRP A 336 2.21 0.06 -14.68
C TRP A 336 2.22 1.59 -14.82
N SER A 337 1.13 2.25 -14.41
CA SER A 337 1.02 3.71 -14.36
C SER A 337 2.11 4.35 -13.50
N TRP A 338 2.37 3.78 -12.32
CA TRP A 338 3.35 4.31 -11.38
C TRP A 338 4.80 3.99 -11.75
N LEU A 339 5.03 2.91 -12.48
CA LEU A 339 6.33 2.68 -13.12
C LEU A 339 6.66 3.83 -14.08
N LEU A 340 5.72 4.21 -14.96
CA LEU A 340 5.90 5.32 -15.88
C LEU A 340 6.10 6.67 -15.16
N VAL A 341 5.32 6.93 -14.11
CA VAL A 341 5.49 8.15 -13.28
C VAL A 341 6.88 8.18 -12.64
N ALA A 342 7.34 7.07 -12.05
CA ALA A 342 8.66 7.01 -11.43
C ALA A 342 9.79 7.19 -12.45
N THR A 343 9.67 6.64 -13.65
CA THR A 343 10.62 6.89 -14.75
C THR A 343 10.61 8.35 -15.17
N GLY A 344 9.42 8.93 -15.38
CA GLY A 344 9.25 10.33 -15.75
C GLY A 344 9.89 11.24 -14.71
N VAL A 345 9.62 11.00 -13.43
CA VAL A 345 10.20 11.76 -12.31
C VAL A 345 11.73 11.60 -12.25
N GLY A 346 12.27 10.39 -12.42
CA GLY A 346 13.71 10.18 -12.42
C GLY A 346 14.43 10.90 -13.57
N LEU A 347 13.86 10.86 -14.78
CA LEU A 347 14.40 11.57 -15.94
C LEU A 347 14.25 13.10 -15.81
N LEU A 348 13.11 13.56 -15.30
CA LEU A 348 12.87 14.98 -15.03
C LEU A 348 13.81 15.51 -13.94
N ALA A 349 14.07 14.74 -12.89
CA ALA A 349 15.05 15.08 -11.86
C ALA A 349 16.44 15.29 -12.48
N GLY A 350 16.83 14.39 -13.39
CA GLY A 350 18.02 14.49 -14.23
C GLY A 350 18.15 15.80 -14.97
N ALA A 351 17.16 16.08 -15.79
CA ALA A 351 17.13 17.28 -16.62
C ALA A 351 17.13 18.56 -15.75
N LEU A 352 16.28 18.64 -14.73
CA LEU A 352 16.19 19.81 -13.87
C LEU A 352 17.48 20.03 -13.05
N GLY A 353 18.08 18.96 -12.52
CA GLY A 353 19.31 19.02 -11.75
C GLY A 353 20.51 19.47 -12.59
N ALA A 354 20.60 19.03 -13.84
CA ALA A 354 21.72 19.35 -14.73
C ALA A 354 21.60 20.71 -15.42
N LEU A 355 20.39 21.27 -15.54
CA LEU A 355 20.14 22.49 -16.30
C LEU A 355 20.93 23.69 -15.79
N TYR A 356 20.90 23.95 -14.47
CA TYR A 356 21.63 25.09 -13.89
C TYR A 356 23.15 24.96 -14.10
N PRO A 357 23.79 23.82 -13.73
CA PRO A 357 25.21 23.62 -14.01
C PRO A 357 25.56 23.71 -15.50
N ALA A 358 24.73 23.14 -16.39
CA ALA A 358 24.96 23.16 -17.83
C ALA A 358 24.95 24.58 -18.41
N VAL A 359 23.98 25.41 -18.01
CA VAL A 359 23.91 26.81 -18.43
C VAL A 359 25.09 27.61 -17.89
N ARG A 360 25.50 27.36 -16.64
CA ARG A 360 26.66 28.01 -16.04
C ARG A 360 27.96 27.66 -16.78
N ALA A 361 28.17 26.39 -17.11
CA ALA A 361 29.32 25.91 -17.90
C ALA A 361 29.40 26.60 -19.26
N ALA A 362 28.27 26.66 -19.98
CA ALA A 362 28.21 27.27 -21.30
C ALA A 362 28.51 28.79 -21.29
N ARG A 363 28.27 29.46 -20.15
CA ARG A 363 28.53 30.90 -19.96
C ARG A 363 29.94 31.23 -19.46
N GLN A 364 30.76 30.27 -19.03
CA GLN A 364 32.13 30.55 -18.59
C GLN A 364 33.01 31.08 -19.72
N ASP A 365 33.87 32.05 -19.43
CA ASP A 365 34.81 32.64 -20.40
C ASP A 365 35.94 31.65 -20.71
N PRO A 366 36.18 31.28 -21.98
CA PRO A 366 37.26 30.37 -22.36
C PRO A 366 38.65 30.84 -21.90
N VAL A 367 38.90 32.15 -21.83
CA VAL A 367 40.19 32.70 -21.36
C VAL A 367 40.38 32.39 -19.88
N ARG A 368 39.34 32.58 -19.06
CA ARG A 368 39.38 32.24 -17.63
C ARG A 368 39.40 30.74 -17.37
N ALA A 369 38.77 29.94 -18.23
CA ALA A 369 38.75 28.49 -18.11
C ALA A 369 40.11 27.84 -18.40
N LEU A 370 40.93 28.44 -19.26
CA LEU A 370 42.29 27.98 -19.57
C LEU A 370 43.35 28.48 -18.56
N ALA A 371 43.04 29.54 -17.81
CA ALA A 371 43.91 30.14 -16.80
C ALA A 371 43.69 29.56 -15.38
N TYR A 372 42.77 28.61 -15.21
CA TYR A 372 42.49 27.97 -13.92
C TYR A 372 43.49 26.82 -13.68
N GLU A 373 44.32 26.94 -12.65
CA GLU A 373 45.20 25.88 -12.11
C GLU A 373 44.45 24.92 -11.19
#